data_AF-A0A0E3WHL2-F1
#
_entry.id   AF-A0A0E3WHL2-F1
#
_cell.length_a   1.000
_cell.length_b   1.000
_cell.length_c   1.000
_cell.angle_alpha   90.00
_cell.angle_beta   90.00
_cell.angle_gamma   90.00
#
_symmetry.space_group_name_H-M   'P 1'
#
loop_
_entity.id
_entity.type
_entity.pdbx_description
1 polymer ?
#
loop_
_entity_poly.entity_id
_entity_poly.type
_entity_poly.pdbx_seq_one_letter_code
_entity_poly.pdbx_strand_id
1 'polypeptide(L)'
;MSILLPQQFFNLAPSVGKSYYENLDGILNGAVIVNNASTFPVDLVIYRVNAPSVTYSIPALNSLSITVNALQVAALISTAAGAVFGTIEIATSDF
;
A
#
# COMPACT_ATOMS: atom_id res chain seq x y z
N MET A 1 -0.92 -12.69 -16.86
CA MET A 1 0.01 -11.64 -17.34
C MET A 1 0.13 -10.63 -16.22
N SER A 2 1.35 -10.38 -15.74
CA SER A 2 1.59 -9.36 -14.72
C SER A 2 1.82 -8.00 -15.36
N ILE A 3 1.14 -6.96 -14.87
CA ILE A 3 1.42 -5.57 -15.20
C ILE A 3 2.03 -4.90 -13.97
N LEU A 4 3.14 -4.21 -14.18
CA LEU A 4 3.70 -3.33 -13.17
C LEU A 4 3.12 -1.94 -13.37
N LEU A 5 2.44 -1.42 -12.34
CA LEU A 5 1.94 -0.05 -12.38
C LEU A 5 3.12 0.92 -12.16
N PRO A 6 3.03 2.17 -12.67
CA PRO A 6 4.05 3.17 -12.41
C PRO A 6 4.29 3.35 -10.91
N GLN A 7 5.56 3.41 -10.51
CA GLN A 7 5.94 3.74 -9.14
C GLN A 7 5.37 5.11 -8.75
N GLN A 8 4.78 5.21 -7.56
CA GLN A 8 4.15 6.43 -7.07
C GLN A 8 4.90 6.96 -5.84
N PHE A 9 5.08 8.28 -5.79
CA PHE A 9 5.57 8.95 -4.61
C PHE A 9 4.43 9.27 -3.65
N PHE A 10 4.66 9.11 -2.35
CA PHE A 10 3.74 9.57 -1.33
C PHE A 10 4.40 10.59 -0.41
N ASN A 11 3.61 11.57 0.01
CA ASN A 11 3.92 12.52 1.06
C ASN A 11 2.61 12.83 1.77
N LEU A 12 2.44 12.28 2.97
CA LEU A 12 1.22 12.34 3.75
C LEU A 12 1.47 13.20 5.00
N ALA A 13 0.64 14.22 5.19
CA ALA A 13 0.58 14.95 6.45
C ALA A 13 0.08 14.03 7.57
N PRO A 14 0.36 14.32 8.86
CA PRO A 14 -0.06 13.47 9.98
C PRO A 14 -1.56 13.16 9.96
N SER A 15 -1.92 11.92 10.26
CA SER A 15 -3.31 11.43 10.29
C SER A 15 -4.06 11.52 8.95
N VAL A 16 -3.36 11.64 7.83
CA VAL A 16 -3.94 11.60 6.48
C VAL A 16 -3.71 10.23 5.85
N GLY A 17 -4.74 9.70 5.19
CA GLY A 17 -4.67 8.50 4.37
C GLY A 17 -4.91 8.79 2.90
N LYS A 18 -4.32 7.98 2.02
CA LYS A 18 -4.52 8.03 0.56
C LYS A 18 -4.49 6.63 -0.03
N SER A 19 -5.40 6.35 -0.97
CA SER A 19 -5.38 5.14 -1.79
C SER A 19 -4.46 5.31 -3.01
N TYR A 20 -3.78 4.23 -3.37
CA TYR A 20 -2.83 4.17 -4.50
C TYR A 20 -3.22 3.15 -5.56
N TYR A 21 -4.16 2.27 -5.21
CA TYR A 21 -4.77 1.32 -6.10
C TYR A 21 -6.20 1.05 -5.63
N GLU A 22 -7.13 1.04 -6.56
CA GLU A 22 -8.54 0.71 -6.34
C GLU A 22 -9.06 -0.07 -7.55
N ASN A 23 -9.64 -1.23 -7.29
CA ASN A 23 -10.40 -2.00 -8.26
C ASN A 23 -11.56 -2.71 -7.53
N LEU A 24 -12.78 -2.33 -7.89
CA LEU A 24 -14.00 -2.86 -7.26
C LEU A 24 -14.20 -4.35 -7.54
N ASP A 25 -13.85 -4.80 -8.74
CA ASP A 25 -13.94 -6.20 -9.14
C ASP A 25 -12.81 -7.05 -8.52
N GLY A 26 -11.79 -6.37 -7.97
CA GLY A 26 -10.56 -6.98 -7.48
C GLY A 26 -9.69 -7.53 -8.62
N ILE A 27 -8.48 -7.96 -8.25
CA ILE A 27 -7.57 -8.68 -9.15
C ILE A 27 -7.16 -10.00 -8.55
N LEU A 28 -6.87 -11.00 -9.39
CA LEU A 28 -6.51 -12.34 -8.93
C LEU A 28 -5.31 -12.31 -7.96
N ASN A 29 -4.22 -11.67 -8.36
CA ASN A 29 -3.02 -11.53 -7.54
C ASN A 29 -2.42 -10.13 -7.66
N GLY A 30 -2.00 -9.54 -6.54
CA GLY A 30 -1.25 -8.29 -6.49
C GLY A 30 0.02 -8.44 -5.67
N ALA A 31 1.01 -7.62 -5.97
CA ALA A 31 2.16 -7.39 -5.10
C ALA A 31 2.23 -5.90 -4.76
N VAL A 32 2.40 -5.59 -3.48
CA VAL A 32 2.51 -4.21 -3.00
C VAL A 32 3.86 -4.06 -2.32
N ILE A 33 4.65 -3.12 -2.80
CA ILE A 33 5.96 -2.77 -2.26
C ILE A 33 5.87 -1.33 -1.77
N VAL A 34 6.16 -1.12 -0.50
CA VAL A 34 6.19 0.20 0.11
C VAL A 34 7.57 0.43 0.70
N ASN A 35 8.18 1.55 0.36
CA ASN A 35 9.42 2.02 0.95
C ASN A 35 9.12 3.29 1.76
N ASN A 36 9.22 3.19 3.07
CA ASN A 36 9.06 4.31 3.98
C ASN A 36 10.42 4.98 4.21
N ALA A 37 10.62 6.15 3.59
CA ALA A 37 11.85 6.92 3.72
C ALA A 37 11.80 7.93 4.88
N SER A 38 10.71 7.95 5.65
CA SER A 38 10.50 8.89 6.74
C SER A 38 10.94 8.34 8.11
N THR A 39 11.04 9.23 9.09
CA THR A 39 11.39 8.91 10.48
C THR A 39 10.19 8.45 11.32
N PHE A 40 9.00 8.31 10.72
CA PHE A 40 7.77 7.89 11.39
C PHE A 40 7.18 6.65 10.70
N PRO A 41 6.44 5.78 11.41
CA PRO A 41 5.81 4.62 10.79
C PRO A 41 4.64 5.05 9.89
N VAL A 42 4.41 4.25 8.84
CA VAL A 42 3.25 4.36 7.94
C VAL A 42 2.51 3.04 7.91
N ASP A 43 1.19 3.09 7.92
CA ASP A 43 0.35 1.91 7.92
C ASP A 43 -0.16 1.62 6.50
N LEU A 44 0.16 0.42 5.99
CA LEU A 44 -0.37 -0.10 4.74
C LEU A 44 -1.67 -0.85 5.01
N VAL A 45 -2.78 -0.32 4.48
CA VAL A 45 -4.10 -0.93 4.56
C VAL A 45 -4.42 -1.62 3.24
N ILE A 46 -4.72 -2.92 3.35
CA ILE A 46 -5.07 -3.78 2.23
C ILE A 46 -6.52 -4.23 2.38
N TYR A 47 -7.31 -4.00 1.34
CA TYR A 47 -8.63 -4.59 1.17
C TYR A 47 -8.57 -5.71 0.14
N ARG A 48 -9.28 -6.81 0.43
CA ARG A 48 -9.39 -7.96 -0.45
C ARG A 48 -10.85 -8.30 -0.71
N VAL A 49 -11.13 -8.85 -1.89
CA VAL A 49 -12.47 -9.35 -2.23
C VAL A 49 -12.88 -10.41 -1.20
N ASN A 50 -14.05 -10.24 -0.59
CA ASN A 50 -14.64 -11.19 0.36
C ASN A 50 -13.74 -11.56 1.56
N ALA A 51 -12.84 -10.66 1.98
CA ALA A 51 -11.99 -10.89 3.15
C ALA A 51 -11.90 -9.62 4.03
N PRO A 52 -11.57 -9.76 5.32
CA PRO A 52 -11.33 -8.60 6.18
C PRO A 52 -10.13 -7.80 5.69
N SER A 53 -10.17 -6.48 5.96
CA SER A 53 -9.02 -5.61 5.73
C SER A 53 -7.88 -6.00 6.67
N VAL A 54 -6.65 -5.83 6.16
CA VAL A 54 -5.43 -6.09 6.93
C VAL A 54 -4.58 -4.83 6.91
N THR A 55 -4.09 -4.45 8.09
CA THR A 55 -3.19 -3.32 8.25
C THR A 55 -1.82 -3.81 8.64
N TYR A 56 -0.80 -3.42 7.88
CA TYR A 56 0.61 -3.68 8.20
C TYR A 56 1.28 -2.36 8.56
N SER A 57 1.89 -2.29 9.74
CA SER A 57 2.68 -1.11 10.12
C SER A 57 4.09 -1.26 9.60
N ILE A 58 4.54 -0.29 8.81
CA ILE A 58 5.88 -0.24 8.23
C ILE A 58 6.70 0.72 9.08
N PRO A 59 7.73 0.25 9.80
CA PRO A 59 8.55 1.11 10.63
C PRO A 59 9.23 2.24 9.85
N ALA A 60 9.73 3.23 10.57
CA ALA A 60 10.56 4.29 10.02
C ALA A 60 11.78 3.73 9.28
N LEU A 61 12.16 4.35 8.16
CA LEU A 61 13.34 3.99 7.35
C LEU A 61 13.39 2.50 6.97
N ASN A 62 12.23 1.92 6.67
CA ASN A 62 12.10 0.50 6.36
C ASN A 62 11.16 0.28 5.17
N SER A 63 11.18 -0.93 4.62
CA SER A 63 10.32 -1.33 3.51
C SER A 63 9.53 -2.59 3.84
N LEU A 64 8.41 -2.74 3.14
CA LEU A 64 7.58 -3.93 3.20
C LEU A 64 7.21 -4.34 1.78
N SER A 65 7.37 -5.62 1.48
CA SER A 65 6.90 -6.24 0.25
C SER A 65 5.96 -7.37 0.62
N ILE A 66 4.74 -7.32 0.10
CA ILE A 66 3.72 -8.34 0.32
C ILE A 66 3.06 -8.75 -0.99
N THR A 67 2.75 -10.04 -1.08
CA THR A 67 1.87 -10.59 -2.12
C THR A 67 0.48 -10.77 -1.54
N VAL A 68 -0.53 -10.37 -2.30
CA VAL A 68 -1.92 -10.29 -1.89
C VAL A 68 -2.78 -10.99 -2.94
N ASN A 69 -3.51 -12.02 -2.54
CA ASN A 69 -4.55 -12.61 -3.38
C ASN A 69 -5.82 -11.75 -3.30
N ALA A 70 -6.51 -11.56 -4.43
CA ALA A 70 -7.80 -10.86 -4.51
C ALA A 70 -7.72 -9.38 -4.08
N LEU A 71 -6.65 -8.65 -4.43
CA LEU A 71 -6.45 -7.25 -4.03
C LEU A 71 -7.54 -6.34 -4.61
N GLN A 72 -8.22 -5.56 -3.78
CA GLN A 72 -9.16 -4.51 -4.19
C GLN A 72 -8.59 -3.12 -4.00
N VAL A 73 -8.06 -2.84 -2.81
CA VAL A 73 -7.53 -1.51 -2.48
C VAL A 73 -6.20 -1.66 -1.75
N ALA A 74 -5.24 -0.84 -2.15
CA ALA A 74 -4.01 -0.60 -1.38
C ALA A 74 -3.95 0.89 -1.01
N ALA A 75 -3.95 1.17 0.28
CA ALA A 75 -3.92 2.52 0.81
C ALA A 75 -2.84 2.67 1.88
N LEU A 76 -2.28 3.88 1.98
CA LEU A 76 -1.36 4.24 3.05
C LEU A 76 -2.04 5.22 4.00
N ILE A 77 -1.86 5.01 5.29
CA ILE A 77 -2.33 5.90 6.34
C ILE A 77 -1.12 6.32 7.18
N SER A 78 -0.93 7.62 7.28
CA SER A 78 0.05 8.18 8.22
C SER A 78 -0.49 8.14 9.64
N THR A 79 0.38 7.88 10.60
CA THR A 79 0.01 7.95 12.01
C THR A 79 -0.02 9.40 12.50
N ALA A 80 -0.56 9.63 13.69
CA ALA A 80 -0.49 10.94 14.34
C ALA A 80 0.94 11.33 14.77
N ALA A 81 1.91 10.42 14.63
CA ALA A 81 3.30 10.64 15.05
C ALA A 81 4.01 11.69 14.19
N GLY A 82 3.65 11.82 12.90
CA GLY A 82 4.28 12.79 12.02
C GLY A 82 3.97 12.58 10.54
N ALA A 83 4.48 13.48 9.70
CA ALA A 83 4.36 13.37 8.26
C ALA A 83 5.27 12.25 7.74
N VAL A 84 4.78 11.49 6.76
CA VAL A 84 5.49 10.33 6.17
C VAL A 84 5.64 10.52 4.67
N PHE A 85 6.78 10.07 4.13
CA PHE A 85 7.06 10.13 2.70
C PHE A 85 7.86 8.92 2.25
N GLY A 86 7.77 8.63 0.96
CA GLY A 86 8.42 7.46 0.37
C GLY A 86 7.84 7.10 -0.99
N THR A 87 7.95 5.82 -1.34
CA THR A 87 7.42 5.30 -2.59
C THR A 87 6.56 4.07 -2.39
N ILE A 88 5.56 3.91 -3.23
CA ILE A 88 4.74 2.70 -3.33
C ILE A 88 4.72 2.22 -4.78
N GLU A 89 4.85 0.91 -4.95
CA GLU A 89 4.85 0.23 -6.23
C GLU A 89 3.90 -0.96 -6.13
N ILE A 90 3.07 -1.13 -7.16
CA ILE A 90 2.00 -2.11 -7.16
C ILE A 90 2.08 -2.87 -8.48
N ALA A 91 2.22 -4.18 -8.40
CA ALA A 91 2.10 -5.08 -9.54
C ALA A 91 0.79 -5.84 -9.43
N THR A 92 0.11 -6.03 -10.56
CA THR A 92 -1.15 -6.77 -10.63
C THR A 92 -1.01 -7.90 -11.65
N SER A 93 -1.61 -9.05 -11.40
CA SER A 93 -1.73 -10.15 -12.36
C SER A 93 -3.16 -10.64 -12.41
N ASP A 94 -3.70 -10.70 -13.62
CA ASP A 94 -5.07 -11.15 -13.92
C ASP A 94 -5.14 -12.63 -14.30
N PHE A 95 -3.99 -13.31 -14.38
CA PHE A 95 -3.87 -14.74 -14.68
C PHE A 95 -2.75 -15.36 -13.85
#